data_AF-A0AAU3PT71-F1
#
_entry.id   AF-A0AAU3PT71-F1
#
_cell.length_a   1.000
_cell.length_b   1.000
_cell.length_c   1.000
_cell.angle_alpha   90.00
_cell.angle_beta   90.00
_cell.angle_gamma   90.00
#
_symmetry.space_group_name_H-M   'P 1'
#
loop_
_entity.id
_entity.type
_entity.pdbx_description
1 polymer ?
#
loop_
_entity_poly.entity_id
_entity_poly.type
_entity_poly.pdbx_seq_one_letter_code
_entity_poly.pdbx_strand_id
1 'polypeptide(L)' 'MSRTLIDVDDEALALAAEELGTATKVATINAALREVANRRAVTKMLEQLRESDTDLSSEGMKGAWH' A
#
# COMPACT_ATOMS: atom_id res chain seq x y z
N MET A 1 14.85 10.52 -8.03
CA MET A 1 13.98 10.10 -9.14
C MET A 1 14.81 10.00 -10.40
N SER A 2 14.63 8.94 -11.19
CA SER A 2 15.10 8.87 -12.57
C SER A 2 14.01 9.37 -13.53
N ARG A 3 14.38 9.91 -14.69
CA ARG A 3 13.42 10.24 -15.75
C ARG A 3 13.27 9.01 -16.64
N THR A 4 12.03 8.55 -16.80
CA THR A 4 11.70 7.45 -17.71
C THR A 4 10.64 7.95 -18.68
N LEU A 5 10.85 7.71 -19.97
CA LEU A 5 9.91 8.05 -21.02
C LEU A 5 9.09 6.80 -21.34
N ILE A 6 7.79 6.86 -21.06
CA ILE A 6 6.84 5.77 -21.29
C ILE A 6 5.55 6.39 -21.84
N ASP A 7 4.86 5.63 -22.69
CA ASP A 7 3.48 5.92 -23.04
C ASP A 7 2.57 5.42 -21.93
N VAL A 8 1.59 6.23 -21.55
CA VAL A 8 0.63 5.93 -20.49
C VAL A 8 -0.76 6.21 -21.05
N ASP A 9 -1.69 5.30 -20.77
CA ASP A 9 -3.10 5.53 -21.07
C ASP A 9 -3.63 6.73 -20.27
N ASP A 10 -4.03 7.78 -20.98
CA ASP A 10 -4.45 9.04 -20.38
C ASP A 10 -5.81 8.93 -19.67
N GLU A 11 -6.69 8.02 -20.10
CA GLU A 11 -7.98 7.78 -19.44
C GLU A 11 -7.76 7.05 -18.11
N ALA A 12 -6.97 5.98 -18.12
CA ALA A 12 -6.61 5.27 -16.90
C ALA A 12 -5.87 6.18 -15.90
N LEU A 13 -5.00 7.07 -16.41
CA LEU A 13 -4.28 8.03 -15.58
C LEU A 13 -5.21 9.09 -14.98
N ALA A 14 -6.21 9.55 -15.71
CA ALA A 14 -7.21 10.49 -15.21
C ALA A 14 -8.07 9.86 -14.10
N LEU A 15 -8.57 8.64 -14.31
CA LEU A 15 -9.31 7.89 -13.29
C LEU A 15 -8.48 7.69 -12.02
N ALA A 16 -7.21 7.28 -12.17
CA ALA A 16 -6.32 7.16 -11.02
C ALA A 16 -6.07 8.50 -10.33
N ALA A 17 -6.03 9.62 -11.07
CA ALA A 17 -5.82 10.94 -10.50
C ALA A 17 -7.01 11.39 -9.64
N GLU A 18 -8.23 11.12 -10.10
CA GLU A 18 -9.47 11.37 -9.35
C GLU A 18 -9.54 10.54 -8.07
N GLU A 19 -9.34 9.22 -8.19
CA GLU A 19 -9.37 8.29 -7.05
C GLU A 19 -8.29 8.61 -6.00
N LEU A 20 -7.09 9.01 -6.44
CA LEU A 20 -5.98 9.32 -5.55
C LEU A 20 -5.96 10.79 -5.10
N GLY A 21 -6.86 11.64 -5.60
CA GLY A 21 -6.90 13.08 -5.30
C GLY A 21 -5.63 13.83 -5.70
N THR A 22 -5.04 13.49 -6.85
CA THR A 22 -3.76 14.05 -7.31
C THR A 22 -3.93 15.00 -8.48
N ALA A 23 -3.13 16.06 -8.52
CA ALA A 23 -3.25 17.12 -9.53
C ALA A 23 -2.27 17.02 -10.70
N THR A 24 -1.28 16.12 -10.65
CA THR A 24 -0.25 15.99 -11.70
C THR A 24 0.00 14.54 -12.05
N LYS A 25 0.26 14.26 -13.34
CA LYS A 25 0.59 12.90 -13.83
C LYS A 25 1.69 12.23 -13.00
N VAL A 26 2.75 12.96 -12.65
CA VAL A 26 3.86 12.44 -11.83
C VAL A 26 3.41 12.13 -10.40
N ALA A 27 2.56 12.96 -9.80
CA ALA A 27 2.01 12.68 -8.47
C ALA A 27 1.12 11.43 -8.51
N THR A 28 0.25 11.31 -9.53
CA THR A 28 -0.63 10.15 -9.72
C THR A 28 0.17 8.86 -9.88
N ILE A 29 1.15 8.83 -10.78
CA ILE A 29 1.99 7.64 -11.01
C ILE A 29 2.73 7.24 -9.73
N ASN A 30 3.37 8.20 -9.04
CA ASN A 30 4.09 7.89 -7.81
C ASN A 30 3.16 7.43 -6.68
N ALA A 31 1.97 8.01 -6.56
CA ALA A 31 0.98 7.59 -5.57
C ALA A 31 0.46 6.17 -5.87
N ALA A 32 0.11 5.89 -7.13
CA ALA A 32 -0.35 4.57 -7.55
C ALA A 32 0.72 3.48 -7.31
N LEU A 33 1.99 3.75 -7.62
CA LEU A 33 3.08 2.81 -7.37
C LEU A 33 3.26 2.52 -5.86
N ARG A 34 3.13 3.55 -5.00
CA ARG A 34 3.19 3.37 -3.55
C ARG A 34 1.99 2.58 -3.03
N GLU A 35 0.80 2.86 -3.55
CA GLU A 35 -0.42 2.16 -3.16
C GLU A 35 -0.33 0.66 -3.49
N VAL A 36 0.16 0.30 -4.67
CA VAL A 36 0.40 -1.11 -5.03
C VAL A 36 1.45 -1.76 -4.12
N ALA A 37 2.55 -1.07 -3.83
CA ALA A 37 3.56 -1.57 -2.90
C ALA A 37 2.99 -1.77 -1.48
N ASN A 38 2.13 -0.85 -1.03
CA ASN A 38 1.49 -0.92 0.28
C ASN A 38 0.52 -2.11 0.37
N ARG A 39 -0.31 -2.34 -0.66
CA ARG A 39 -1.19 -3.52 -0.72
C ARG A 39 -0.42 -4.83 -0.59
N ARG A 40 0.74 -4.93 -1.24
CA ARG A 40 1.64 -6.09 -1.10
C ARG A 40 2.20 -6.21 0.32
N ALA A 41 2.63 -5.10 0.92
CA ALA A 41 3.17 -5.09 2.28
C ALA A 41 2.12 -5.53 3.31
N VAL A 42 0.89 -5.01 3.19
CA VAL A 42 -0.25 -5.40 4.04
C VAL A 42 -0.56 -6.89 3.89
N THR A 43 -0.62 -7.40 2.66
CA THR A 43 -0.87 -8.83 2.42
C THR A 43 0.18 -9.71 3.11
N LYS A 44 1.46 -9.37 2.93
CA LYS A 44 2.57 -10.10 3.55
C LYS A 44 2.51 -10.03 5.08
N MET A 45 2.17 -8.86 5.63
CA MET A 45 2.01 -8.69 7.09
C MET A 45 0.89 -9.60 7.63
N LEU A 46 -0.26 -9.66 6.93
CA LEU A 46 -1.36 -10.52 7.32
C LEU A 46 -1.00 -12.02 7.23
N GLU A 47 -0.26 -12.42 6.21
CA GLU A 47 0.28 -13.79 6.11
C GLU A 47 1.20 -14.11 7.29
N GLN A 48 2.14 -13.20 7.62
CA GLN A 48 3.02 -13.36 8.77
C GLN A 48 2.25 -13.44 10.09
N LEU A 49 1.20 -12.65 10.28
CA LEU A 49 0.36 -12.72 11.47
C LEU A 49 -0.38 -14.06 11.58
N ARG A 50 -0.81 -14.64 10.46
CA ARG A 50 -1.46 -15.97 10.43
C ARG A 50 -0.49 -17.10 10.74
N GLU A 51 0.76 -16.98 10.29
CA GLU A 51 1.80 -17.99 10.52
C GLU A 51 2.45 -17.85 11.90
N SER A 52 2.41 -16.65 12.48
CA SER A 52 2.92 -16.43 13.82
C SER A 52 2.00 -17.10 14.84
N ASP A 53 2.58 -17.94 15.70
CA ASP A 53 1.91 -18.57 16.86
C ASP A 53 1.69 -17.55 17.99
N THR A 54 1.30 -16.33 17.61
CA THR A 54 1.13 -15.21 18.54
C THR A 54 -0.22 -15.41 19.22
N ASP A 55 -0.21 -15.68 20.53
CA ASP A 55 -1.43 -15.76 21.32
C ASP A 55 -2.04 -14.35 21.49
N LEU A 56 -2.90 -13.99 20.55
CA LEU A 56 -3.67 -12.74 20.56
C LEU A 56 -4.94 -12.83 21.43
N SER A 57 -5.06 -13.85 22.29
CA SER A 57 -6.15 -13.94 23.25
C SER A 57 -6.04 -12.85 24.33
N SER A 58 -7.14 -12.60 25.02
CA SER A 58 -7.18 -11.68 26.16
C SER A 58 -6.23 -12.11 27.30
N GLU A 59 -5.85 -13.38 27.38
CA GLU A 59 -4.87 -13.85 28.36
C GLU A 59 -3.43 -13.61 27.89
N GLY A 60 -3.11 -13.91 26.63
CA GLY A 60 -1.79 -13.65 26.03
C GLY A 60 -1.42 -12.15 25.99
N MET A 61 -2.40 -11.26 25.78
CA MET A 61 -2.14 -9.81 25.68
C MET A 61 -1.99 -9.08 27.03
N LYS A 62 -2.29 -9.71 28.18
CA LYS A 62 -2.22 -9.05 29.51
C LYS A 62 -0.82 -8.56 29.90
N GLY A 63 0.24 -9.17 29.37
CA GLY A 63 1.63 -8.83 29.69
C GLY A 63 2.30 -7.82 28.75
N ALA A 64 1.65 -7.43 27.65
CA ALA A 64 2.28 -6.64 26.59
C ALA A 64 2.26 -5.11 26.81
N TRP A 65 1.56 -4.61 27.84
CA TRP A 65 1.33 -3.18 28.08
C TRP A 65 1.93 -2.67 29.40
N HIS A 66 2.98 -3.31 29.90
CA HIS A 66 3.73 -2.86 31.08
C HIS A 66 4.96 -2.01 30.72
#